data_AF-A0A2V8BGX1-F1
#
_entry.id   AF-A0A2V8BGX1-F1
#
_cell.length_a   1.000
_cell.length_b   1.000
_cell.length_c   1.000
_cell.angle_alpha   90.00
_cell.angle_beta   90.00
_cell.angle_gamma   90.00
#
_symmetry.space_group_name_H-M   'P 1'
#
loop_
_entity.id
_entity.type
_entity.pdbx_description
1 polymer ?
#
loop_
_entity_poly.entity_id
_entity_poly.type
_entity_poly.pdbx_seq_one_letter_code
_entity_poly.pdbx_strand_id
1 'polypeptide(L)' 'MLITRVEPMSSSFDGGIERGTVLIEINRQRVESVAEYRRIARAVRPGDILTLYLYTPDLDQRQLKTIRVEGR' A
#
# COMPACT_ATOMS: atom_id res chain seq x y z
N MET A 1 1.36 -5.27 8.12
CA MET A 1 2.32 -5.95 7.22
C MET A 1 3.50 -5.03 6.89
N LEU A 2 4.75 -5.45 7.05
CA LEU A 2 5.94 -4.64 6.73
C LEU A 2 6.19 -4.60 5.21
N ILE A 3 6.40 -3.41 4.65
CA ILE A 3 6.82 -3.22 3.26
C ILE A 3 8.34 -3.33 3.20
N THR A 4 8.84 -4.35 2.51
CA THR A 4 10.29 -4.59 2.38
C THR A 4 10.88 -4.03 1.09
N ARG A 5 10.05 -3.82 0.06
CA ARG A 5 10.45 -3.32 -1.25
C ARG A 5 9.30 -2.56 -1.91
N VAL A 6 9.65 -1.50 -2.62
CA VAL A 6 8.76 -0.73 -3.50
C VAL A 6 9.45 -0.66 -4.85
N GLU A 7 8.74 -1.04 -5.93
CA GLU A 7 9.32 -0.94 -7.27
C GLU A 7 9.38 0.53 -7.71
N PRO A 8 10.52 1.00 -8.25
CA PRO A 8 10.62 2.35 -8.80
C PRO A 8 9.57 2.61 -9.87
N MET A 9 9.08 3.85 -9.97
CA MET A 9 8.06 4.28 -10.95
C MET A 9 6.76 3.46 -10.88
N SER A 10 6.46 2.83 -9.73
CA SER A 10 5.16 2.20 -9.50
C SER A 10 4.20 3.17 -8.82
N SER A 11 2.90 2.87 -8.86
CA SER A 11 1.88 3.62 -8.12
C SER A 11 2.19 3.80 -6.62
N SER A 12 2.90 2.84 -6.02
CA SER A 12 3.33 2.94 -4.61
C SER A 12 4.50 3.90 -4.46
N PHE A 13 5.45 3.88 -5.40
CA PHE A 13 6.58 4.81 -5.43
C PHE A 13 6.10 6.26 -5.63
N ASP A 14 5.23 6.48 -6.61
CA ASP A 14 4.65 7.81 -6.89
C ASP A 14 3.76 8.30 -5.75
N GLY A 15 3.11 7.36 -5.06
CA GLY A 15 2.42 7.61 -3.80
C GLY A 15 3.36 7.98 -2.66
N GLY A 16 4.69 7.97 -2.84
CA GLY A 16 5.68 8.23 -1.80
C GLY A 16 5.65 7.19 -0.68
N ILE A 17 5.35 5.94 -1.01
CA ILE A 17 5.44 4.82 -0.07
C ILE A 17 6.87 4.31 -0.12
N GLU A 18 7.44 4.07 1.05
CA GLU A 18 8.83 3.66 1.18
C GLU A 18 8.93 2.28 1.84
N ARG A 19 10.10 1.67 1.71
CA ARG A 19 10.45 0.48 2.49
C ARG A 19 10.48 0.85 3.98
N GLY A 20 10.14 -0.09 4.85
CA GLY A 20 10.04 0.16 6.29
C GLY A 20 8.66 0.64 6.73
N THR A 21 7.85 1.18 5.82
CA THR A 21 6.44 1.49 6.10
C THR A 21 5.64 0.22 6.40
N VAL A 22 4.74 0.30 7.37
CA VAL A 22 3.81 -0.77 7.73
C VAL A 22 2.45 -0.47 7.08
N LEU A 23 2.01 -1.38 6.22
CA LEU A 23 0.64 -1.39 5.70
C LEU A 23 -0.32 -1.95 6.77
N ILE A 24 -1.33 -1.16 7.13
CA ILE A 24 -2.35 -1.51 8.12
C ILE A 24 -3.66 -1.87 7.42
N GLU A 25 -4.13 -1.04 6.48
CA GLU A 25 -5.39 -1.27 5.77
C GLU A 25 -5.29 -0.94 4.27
N ILE A 26 -6.11 -1.61 3.46
CA ILE A 26 -6.43 -1.26 2.07
C ILE A 26 -7.95 -1.11 1.98
N ASN A 27 -8.44 0.03 1.49
CA ASN A 27 -9.87 0.31 1.33
C ASN A 27 -10.70 -0.03 2.59
N ARG A 28 -10.19 0.39 3.77
CA ARG A 28 -10.78 0.13 5.11
C ARG A 28 -10.87 -1.35 5.49
N GLN A 29 -10.15 -2.22 4.80
CA GLN A 29 -9.98 -3.63 5.15
C GLN A 29 -8.59 -3.81 5.79
N ARG A 30 -8.54 -4.34 7.01
CA ARG A 30 -7.28 -4.66 7.68
C ARG A 30 -6.45 -5.67 6.88
N VAL A 31 -5.14 -5.47 6.93
CA VAL A 31 -4.13 -6.32 6.30
C VAL A 31 -3.14 -6.76 7.36
N GLU A 32 -3.47 -7.87 8.02
CA GLU A 32 -2.68 -8.44 9.11
C GLU A 32 -1.68 -9.48 8.57
N SER A 33 -1.90 -10.00 7.37
CA SER A 33 -1.01 -10.99 6.74
C SER A 33 -0.72 -10.74 5.25
N VAL A 34 0.35 -11.37 4.75
CA VAL A 34 0.69 -11.40 3.32
C VAL A 34 -0.41 -12.11 2.50
N ALA A 35 -1.09 -13.10 3.08
CA ALA A 35 -2.17 -13.82 2.41
C ALA A 35 -3.38 -12.92 2.14
N GLU A 36 -3.76 -12.08 3.12
CA GLU A 36 -4.83 -11.08 2.97
C GLU A 36 -4.46 -10.02 1.94
N TYR A 37 -3.24 -9.49 2.03
CA TYR A 37 -2.73 -8.56 1.03
C TYR A 37 -2.85 -9.14 -0.39
N ARG A 38 -2.38 -10.37 -0.61
CA ARG A 38 -2.46 -11.06 -1.91
C ARG A 38 -3.90 -11.26 -2.37
N ARG A 39 -4.82 -11.55 -1.45
CA ARG A 39 -6.25 -11.69 -1.76
C ARG A 39 -6.83 -10.38 -2.27
N ILE A 40 -6.55 -9.27 -1.59
CA ILE A 40 -7.02 -7.94 -2.00
C ILE A 40 -6.37 -7.54 -3.32
N ALA A 41 -5.04 -7.63 -3.42
CA ALA A 41 -4.29 -7.23 -4.61
C ALA A 41 -4.72 -7.96 -5.89
N ARG A 42 -5.15 -9.23 -5.81
CA ARG A 42 -5.68 -9.98 -6.96
C ARG A 42 -7.01 -9.44 -7.50
N ALA A 43 -7.79 -8.74 -6.69
CA ALA A 43 -9.06 -8.15 -7.11
C ALA A 43 -8.89 -6.77 -7.73
N VAL A 44 -7.72 -6.15 -7.56
CA VAL A 44 -7.41 -4.80 -8.04
C VAL A 44 -7.09 -4.82 -9.54
N ARG A 45 -7.61 -3.83 -10.26
CA ARG A 45 -7.43 -3.63 -11.69
C ARG A 45 -6.68 -2.34 -11.98
N PRO A 46 -6.00 -2.23 -13.13
CA PRO A 46 -5.51 -0.96 -13.64
C PRO A 46 -6.62 0.11 -13.67
N GLY A 47 -6.30 1.31 -13.21
CA GLY A 47 -7.23 2.42 -13.08
C GLY A 47 -7.95 2.49 -11.73
N ASP A 48 -7.95 1.42 -10.93
CA ASP A 48 -8.55 1.42 -9.60
C ASP A 48 -7.84 2.42 -8.68
N ILE A 49 -8.61 3.02 -7.79
CA ILE A 49 -8.10 3.91 -6.74
C ILE A 49 -8.15 3.14 -5.43
N LEU A 50 -6.99 3.05 -4.77
CA LEU A 50 -6.85 2.40 -3.47
C LEU A 50 -6.52 3.43 -2.41
N THR A 51 -7.21 3.38 -1.28
CA THR A 51 -6.85 4.12 -0.07
C THR A 51 -6.13 3.18 0.88
N LEU A 52 -4.91 3.54 1.25
CA LEU A 52 -4.02 2.77 2.12
C LEU A 52 -3.91 3.48 3.46
N TYR A 53 -4.05 2.73 4.56
CA TYR A 53 -3.68 3.21 5.89
C TYR A 53 -2.31 2.66 6.25
N LEU A 54 -1.37 3.57 6.50
CA LEU A 54 0.05 3.28 6.65
C LEU A 54 0.56 3.82 7.98
N TYR A 55 1.53 3.13 8.57
CA TYR A 55 2.38 3.64 9.64
C TYR A 55 3.83 3.72 9.17
N THR A 56 4.45 4.88 9.30
CA THR A 56 5.84 5.14 8.92
C THR A 56 6.65 5.29 10.21
N PRO A 57 7.40 4.25 10.62
CA PRO A 57 8.09 4.24 11.91
C PRO A 57 9.11 5.38 12.07
N ASP A 58 9.86 5.69 11.01
CA ASP A 58 10.92 6.72 11.07
C ASP A 58 10.38 8.13 11.33
N LEU A 59 9.11 8.36 10.99
CA LEU A 59 8.42 9.63 11.23
C LEU A 59 7.45 9.56 12.42
N ASP A 60 7.35 8.39 13.05
CA ASP A 60 6.32 8.02 14.03
C ASP A 60 4.90 8.50 13.65
N GLN A 61 4.54 8.33 12.37
CA GLN A 61 3.31 8.88 11.84
C GLN A 61 2.43 7.83 11.20
N ARG A 62 1.12 7.94 11.43
CA ARG A 62 0.10 7.21 10.67
C ARG A 62 -0.55 8.11 9.64
N GLN A 63 -0.79 7.59 8.45
CA GLN A 63 -1.30 8.38 7.34
C GLN A 63 -2.20 7.56 6.42
N LEU A 64 -3.18 8.23 5.82
CA LEU A 64 -3.94 7.72 4.69
C LEU A 64 -3.29 8.20 3.40
N LYS A 65 -3.02 7.27 2.48
CA LYS A 65 -2.53 7.58 1.15
C LYS A 65 -3.46 6.99 0.10
N THR A 66 -3.83 7.79 -0.88
CA THR A 66 -4.62 7.31 -2.01
C THR A 66 -3.69 7.16 -3.21
N ILE A 67 -3.66 5.96 -3.80
CA ILE A 67 -2.88 5.68 -5.01
C ILE A 67 -3.82 5.23 -6.12
N ARG A 68 -3.50 5.63 -7.36
CA ARG A 68 -4.13 5.07 -8.56
C ARG A 68 -3.27 3.92 -9.05
N VAL A 69 -3.84 2.75 -9.20
CA VAL A 69 -3.15 1.57 -9.70
C VAL A 69 -2.94 1.74 -11.18
N GLU A 70 -1.68 1.75 -11.61
CA GLU A 70 -1.34 1.88 -13.02
C GLU A 70 -1.43 0.53 -13.73
N GLY A 71 -1.79 0.58 -15.02
CA GLY A 71 -1.67 -0.58 -15.90
C GLY A 71 -0.20 -0.83 -16.17
N ARG A 72 0.22 -2.08 -16.01
CA ARG A 72 1.53 -2.54 -16.45
C ARG A 72 1.54 -2.68 -17.96
#